data_AF-A0A520HAN4-F1
#
_entry.id   AF-A0A520HAN4-F1
#
_cell.length_a   1.000
_cell.length_b   1.000
_cell.length_c   1.000
_cell.angle_alpha   90.00
_cell.angle_beta   90.00
_cell.angle_gamma   90.00
#
_symmetry.space_group_name_H-M   'P 1'
#
loop_
_entity.id
_entity.type
_entity.pdbx_description
1 polymer ?
#
loop_
_entity_poly.entity_id
_entity_poly.type
_entity_poly.pdbx_seq_one_letter_code
_entity_poly.pdbx_strand_id
1 'polypeptide(L)'
;AKMGKKVVLIEPSDHMGGHMSEGLGSADIDNHKEFRNSAAIGGMALQFYKELALYYKRQEAFEKMLMSKTATTQLWKAESSVIEKLFEQWVKQSGVTVIKRVQLNSVMKTDARIQYVEMSDKKKYEAAVFIDATYEGDLLAAAGITTKTGREANSLYGETLNGIRAETKHAQFAVKVDPYKVNGDASSGLIPTIQNEPFGIPGTGDESLQAYCFRVCLTNDVSNQIPFAQPRGYDRTQYEIYLRYLAAKGKLYTPRANLPNNKTDLGAWHDLSHNLYGMNRGYPTGTLKQRQAILEQHKVFTKGLFYFLSTDTSVSRLAPTLQTEWKKWGYAKDEFTDNQGFPRKFYVRDARRMVSDYVITEHTASKSNLETVSDPIAVAYWPMDVHSV
;
A
#
# COMPACT_ATOMS: atom_id res chain seq x y z
N ALA A 1 23.52 12.50 -2.46
CA ALA A 1 24.29 12.81 -3.68
C ALA A 1 24.35 14.31 -3.98
N LYS A 2 23.23 15.02 -4.26
CA LYS A 2 23.23 16.46 -4.62
C LYS A 2 24.01 17.38 -3.66
N MET A 3 24.08 17.04 -2.38
CA MET A 3 24.85 17.77 -1.36
C MET A 3 26.33 17.32 -1.25
N GLY A 4 26.91 16.73 -2.30
CA GLY A 4 28.30 16.26 -2.33
C GLY A 4 28.61 15.03 -1.46
N LYS A 5 27.59 14.37 -0.89
CA LYS A 5 27.78 13.15 -0.09
C LYS A 5 27.88 11.92 -0.99
N LYS A 6 28.83 11.03 -0.69
CA LYS A 6 28.91 9.68 -1.25
C LYS A 6 27.76 8.85 -0.70
N VAL A 7 27.00 8.21 -1.58
CA VAL A 7 25.81 7.44 -1.21
C VAL A 7 25.86 6.09 -1.91
N VAL A 8 25.60 5.04 -1.14
CA VAL A 8 25.28 3.71 -1.64
C VAL A 8 23.79 3.48 -1.39
N LEU A 9 23.04 3.16 -2.44
CA LEU A 9 21.65 2.73 -2.35
C LEU A 9 21.59 1.21 -2.49
N ILE A 10 20.96 0.56 -1.53
CA ILE A 10 20.82 -0.89 -1.49
C ILE A 10 19.35 -1.21 -1.68
N GLU A 11 19.01 -1.90 -2.79
CA GLU A 11 17.65 -2.26 -3.16
C GLU A 11 17.51 -3.79 -3.18
N PRO A 12 16.59 -4.38 -2.39
CA PRO A 12 16.41 -5.83 -2.34
C PRO A 12 15.86 -6.44 -3.65
N SER A 13 15.26 -5.65 -4.54
CA SER A 13 14.78 -6.11 -5.85
C SER A 13 15.61 -5.53 -7.01
N ASP A 14 15.06 -5.63 -8.22
CA ASP A 14 15.60 -4.98 -9.42
C ASP A 14 15.04 -3.59 -9.71
N HIS A 15 14.03 -3.17 -8.94
CA HIS A 15 13.13 -2.09 -9.34
C HIS A 15 13.26 -0.88 -8.43
N MET A 16 13.29 0.30 -9.03
CA MET A 16 13.41 1.58 -8.32
C MET A 16 12.04 2.23 -8.14
N GLY A 17 11.89 3.06 -7.10
CA GLY A 17 10.71 3.93 -6.92
C GLY A 17 9.69 3.46 -5.87
N GLY A 18 9.90 2.31 -5.24
CA GLY A 18 9.06 1.82 -4.14
C GLY A 18 7.58 1.70 -4.52
N HIS A 19 6.67 2.04 -3.60
CA HIS A 19 5.22 1.98 -3.85
C HIS A 19 4.76 2.78 -5.07
N MET A 20 5.43 3.89 -5.44
CA MET A 20 5.01 4.69 -6.58
C MET A 20 5.18 3.95 -7.92
N SER A 21 6.24 3.17 -8.06
CA SER A 21 6.43 2.28 -9.22
C SER A 21 5.79 0.91 -9.05
N GLU A 22 5.26 0.58 -7.87
CA GLU A 22 4.55 -0.67 -7.59
C GLU A 22 3.02 -0.47 -7.54
N GLY A 23 2.52 0.34 -8.48
CA GLY A 23 1.10 0.49 -8.76
C GLY A 23 0.40 1.70 -8.12
N LEU A 24 1.09 2.58 -7.40
CA LEU A 24 0.49 3.80 -6.84
C LEU A 24 0.50 4.95 -7.85
N GLY A 25 -0.14 4.75 -9.01
CA GLY A 25 -0.14 5.71 -10.13
C GLY A 25 -1.10 6.88 -9.96
N SER A 26 -2.17 6.72 -9.18
CA SER A 26 -3.13 7.78 -8.88
C SER A 26 -2.78 8.41 -7.53
N ALA A 27 -1.86 9.37 -7.54
CA ALA A 27 -1.51 10.10 -6.34
C ALA A 27 -2.73 10.81 -5.74
N ASP A 28 -2.87 10.72 -4.42
CA ASP A 28 -3.96 11.30 -3.66
C ASP A 28 -3.72 12.80 -3.42
N ILE A 29 -3.56 13.55 -4.51
CA ILE A 29 -3.28 14.98 -4.51
C ILE A 29 -4.52 15.74 -4.98
N ASP A 30 -5.02 16.64 -4.14
CA ASP A 30 -6.21 17.47 -4.33
C ASP A 30 -7.48 16.66 -4.69
N ASN A 31 -7.57 15.43 -4.19
CA ASN A 31 -8.70 14.51 -4.38
C ASN A 31 -9.79 14.64 -3.29
N HIS A 32 -9.56 15.41 -2.23
CA HIS A 32 -10.52 15.72 -1.17
C HIS A 32 -11.23 17.05 -1.43
N LYS A 33 -12.49 17.14 -1.02
CA LYS A 33 -13.26 18.40 -1.15
C LYS A 33 -12.88 19.40 -0.06
N GLU A 34 -12.51 18.89 1.10
CA GLU A 34 -12.36 19.62 2.35
C GLU A 34 -10.98 20.28 2.50
N PHE A 35 -9.95 19.81 1.78
CA PHE A 35 -8.61 20.39 1.80
C PHE A 35 -7.85 20.13 0.49
N ARG A 36 -6.79 20.92 0.28
CA ARG A 36 -5.86 20.79 -0.86
C ARG A 36 -4.46 20.59 -0.35
N ASN A 37 -3.86 19.45 -0.65
CA ASN A 37 -2.51 19.08 -0.22
C ASN A 37 -1.42 19.40 -1.24
N SER A 38 -1.77 19.80 -2.47
CA SER A 38 -0.77 20.22 -3.46
C SER A 38 0.12 21.37 -3.00
N ALA A 39 -0.35 22.19 -2.06
CA ALA A 39 0.42 23.28 -1.46
C ALA A 39 1.67 22.81 -0.67
N ALA A 40 1.69 21.56 -0.20
CA ALA A 40 2.86 20.99 0.48
C ALA A 40 3.88 20.36 -0.48
N ILE A 41 3.55 20.24 -1.78
CA ILE A 41 4.40 19.59 -2.76
C ILE A 41 5.47 20.57 -3.25
N GLY A 42 6.69 20.39 -2.74
CA GLY A 42 7.87 21.17 -3.11
C GLY A 42 9.09 20.32 -3.42
N GLY A 43 10.24 20.98 -3.57
CA GLY A 43 11.55 20.33 -3.69
C GLY A 43 11.61 19.23 -4.76
N MET A 44 12.18 18.08 -4.38
CA MET A 44 12.31 16.94 -5.29
C MET A 44 10.96 16.34 -5.68
N ALA A 45 9.95 16.34 -4.81
CA ALA A 45 8.62 15.83 -5.17
C ALA A 45 7.98 16.65 -6.29
N LEU A 46 8.05 17.99 -6.21
CA LEU A 46 7.55 18.85 -7.28
C LEU A 46 8.34 18.67 -8.58
N GLN A 47 9.67 18.56 -8.50
CA GLN A 47 10.52 18.31 -9.67
C GLN A 47 10.12 17.00 -10.37
N PHE A 48 9.88 15.93 -9.61
CA PHE A 48 9.42 14.65 -10.13
C PHE A 48 8.10 14.78 -10.91
N TYR A 49 7.10 15.47 -10.36
CA TYR A 49 5.83 15.67 -11.07
C TYR A 49 5.95 16.60 -12.29
N LYS A 50 6.86 17.58 -12.30
CA LYS A 50 7.18 18.37 -13.50
C LYS A 50 7.78 17.50 -14.61
N GLU A 51 8.66 16.56 -14.26
CA GLU A 51 9.25 15.63 -15.23
C GLU A 51 8.23 14.59 -15.74
N LEU A 52 7.29 14.14 -14.90
CA LEU A 52 6.12 13.38 -15.36
C LEU A 52 5.25 14.20 -16.31
N ALA A 53 4.98 15.47 -15.98
CA ALA A 53 4.24 16.36 -16.87
C ALA A 53 4.95 16.55 -18.21
N LEU A 54 6.29 16.57 -18.22
CA LEU A 54 7.10 16.58 -19.43
C LEU A 54 6.93 15.31 -20.26
N TYR A 55 7.00 14.14 -19.62
CA TYR A 55 6.79 12.85 -20.28
C TYR A 55 5.44 12.78 -20.99
N TYR A 56 4.37 13.20 -20.30
CA TYR A 56 3.00 13.19 -20.83
C TYR A 56 2.65 14.42 -21.68
N LYS A 57 3.61 15.29 -22.01
CA LYS A 57 3.39 16.52 -22.80
C LYS A 57 2.28 17.43 -22.25
N ARG A 58 2.23 17.57 -20.92
CA ARG A 58 1.22 18.33 -20.17
C ARG A 58 1.84 19.43 -19.29
N GLN A 59 3.04 19.91 -19.62
CA GLN A 59 3.82 20.88 -18.86
C GLN A 59 3.07 22.21 -18.71
N GLU A 60 2.54 22.75 -19.80
CA GLU A 60 1.80 24.02 -19.78
C GLU A 60 0.58 23.93 -18.85
N ALA A 61 -0.19 22.84 -18.96
CA ALA A 61 -1.34 22.60 -18.08
C ALA A 61 -0.91 22.43 -16.62
N PHE A 62 0.20 21.75 -16.36
CA PHE A 62 0.75 21.56 -15.02
C PHE A 62 1.20 22.89 -14.40
N GLU A 63 1.96 23.72 -15.12
CA GLU A 63 2.38 25.04 -14.62
C GLU A 63 1.18 25.97 -14.41
N LYS A 64 0.19 25.95 -15.32
CA LYS A 64 -1.05 26.71 -15.13
C LYS A 64 -1.79 26.26 -13.88
N MET A 65 -1.89 24.95 -13.62
CA MET A 65 -2.51 24.40 -12.42
C MET A 65 -1.79 24.89 -11.14
N LEU A 66 -0.46 24.87 -11.13
CA LEU A 66 0.33 25.37 -9.99
C LEU A 66 0.11 26.86 -9.75
N MET A 67 0.19 27.69 -10.81
CA MET A 67 0.03 29.15 -10.70
C MET A 67 -1.38 29.54 -10.24
N SER A 68 -2.40 28.91 -10.81
CA SER A 68 -3.80 29.19 -10.47
C SER A 68 -4.29 28.45 -9.22
N LYS A 69 -3.47 27.57 -8.64
CA LYS A 69 -3.77 26.72 -7.49
C LYS A 69 -5.05 25.90 -7.67
N THR A 70 -5.38 25.49 -8.90
CA THR A 70 -6.58 24.71 -9.20
C THR A 70 -6.39 23.25 -8.84
N ALA A 71 -7.44 22.60 -8.32
CA ALA A 71 -7.43 21.16 -8.04
C ALA A 71 -7.64 20.35 -9.34
N THR A 72 -6.54 19.97 -10.00
CA THR A 72 -6.58 19.15 -11.23
C THR A 72 -5.90 17.81 -11.00
N THR A 73 -6.60 16.89 -10.34
CA THR A 73 -6.08 15.56 -9.91
C THR A 73 -5.40 14.76 -11.03
N GLN A 74 -5.92 14.81 -12.26
CA GLN A 74 -5.39 14.05 -13.39
C GLN A 74 -3.94 14.40 -13.77
N LEU A 75 -3.50 15.62 -13.46
CA LEU A 75 -2.14 16.08 -13.76
C LEU A 75 -1.08 15.50 -12.81
N TRP A 76 -1.50 14.88 -11.70
CA TRP A 76 -0.65 14.21 -10.73
C TRP A 76 -0.53 12.70 -10.96
N LYS A 77 -1.23 12.16 -11.97
CA LYS A 77 -1.30 10.72 -12.20
C LYS A 77 -0.32 10.26 -13.27
N ALA A 78 0.24 9.08 -13.07
CA ALA A 78 1.20 8.47 -13.98
C ALA A 78 1.13 6.94 -13.93
N GLU A 79 1.68 6.31 -14.96
CA GLU A 79 1.86 4.87 -15.06
C GLU A 79 3.09 4.43 -14.26
N SER A 80 3.04 3.24 -13.66
CA SER A 80 4.12 2.72 -12.81
C SER A 80 5.43 2.53 -13.57
N SER A 81 5.37 2.04 -14.80
CA SER A 81 6.50 1.93 -15.73
C SER A 81 7.20 3.27 -15.99
N VAL A 82 6.44 4.35 -16.11
CA VAL A 82 6.95 5.72 -16.33
C VAL A 82 7.60 6.26 -15.07
N ILE A 83 6.97 6.02 -13.91
CA ILE A 83 7.52 6.37 -12.60
C ILE A 83 8.86 5.66 -12.36
N GLU A 84 8.91 4.34 -12.57
CA GLU A 84 10.12 3.53 -12.42
C GLU A 84 11.25 4.07 -13.30
N LYS A 85 10.98 4.27 -14.59
CA LYS A 85 11.93 4.83 -15.56
C LYS A 85 12.52 6.17 -15.10
N LEU A 86 11.68 7.04 -14.53
CA LEU A 86 12.13 8.35 -14.06
C LEU A 86 13.05 8.23 -12.84
N PHE A 87 12.73 7.35 -11.89
CA PHE A 87 13.61 7.06 -10.76
C PHE A 87 14.95 6.46 -11.20
N GLU A 88 14.93 5.52 -12.15
CA GLU A 88 16.16 4.95 -12.71
C GLU A 88 17.04 6.02 -13.37
N GLN A 89 16.41 6.95 -14.11
CA GLN A 89 17.11 8.09 -14.70
C GLN A 89 17.74 8.98 -13.62
N TRP A 90 17.01 9.34 -12.57
CA TRP A 90 17.52 10.17 -11.48
C TRP A 90 18.70 9.52 -10.76
N VAL A 91 18.59 8.22 -10.47
CA VAL A 91 19.65 7.45 -9.84
C VAL A 91 20.90 7.43 -10.72
N LYS A 92 20.74 7.15 -12.02
CA LYS A 92 21.84 7.17 -13.00
C LYS A 92 22.51 8.56 -13.09
N GLN A 93 21.73 9.63 -13.16
CA GLN A 93 22.24 11.01 -13.25
C GLN A 93 22.92 11.47 -11.96
N SER A 94 22.49 10.96 -10.81
CA SER A 94 23.03 11.35 -9.51
C SER A 94 24.40 10.75 -9.19
N GLY A 95 24.84 9.73 -9.94
CA GLY A 95 26.08 9.00 -9.68
C GLY A 95 26.05 8.17 -8.39
N VAL A 96 24.87 7.89 -7.83
CA VAL A 96 24.72 7.01 -6.67
C VAL A 96 25.11 5.59 -7.05
N THR A 97 25.92 4.94 -6.20
CA THR A 97 26.22 3.51 -6.37
C THR A 97 25.01 2.70 -5.92
N VAL A 98 24.46 1.89 -6.82
CA VAL A 98 23.30 1.04 -6.54
C VAL A 98 23.72 -0.41 -6.45
N ILE A 99 23.33 -1.08 -5.37
CA ILE A 99 23.46 -2.53 -5.21
C ILE A 99 22.05 -3.11 -5.20
N LYS A 100 21.72 -3.92 -6.22
CA LYS A 100 20.41 -4.56 -6.39
C LYS A 100 20.44 -6.01 -5.89
N ARG A 101 19.27 -6.59 -5.62
CA ARG A 101 19.06 -8.01 -5.26
C ARG A 101 19.83 -8.48 -4.02
N VAL A 102 20.07 -7.58 -3.06
CA VAL A 102 20.71 -7.92 -1.80
C VAL A 102 19.87 -7.46 -0.62
N GLN A 103 19.79 -8.29 0.41
CA GLN A 103 18.93 -8.07 1.57
C GLN A 103 19.79 -7.96 2.82
N LEU A 104 19.34 -7.16 3.80
CA LEU A 104 20.06 -7.00 5.06
C LEU A 104 20.20 -8.36 5.75
N ASN A 105 21.44 -8.74 6.09
CA ASN A 105 21.74 -9.98 6.80
C ASN A 105 21.99 -9.72 8.29
N SER A 106 22.87 -8.78 8.61
CA SER A 106 23.19 -8.44 9.99
C SER A 106 23.72 -7.01 10.14
N VAL A 107 23.73 -6.52 11.38
CA VAL A 107 24.23 -5.19 11.73
C VAL A 107 25.28 -5.37 12.82
N MET A 108 26.45 -4.76 12.64
CA MET A 108 27.47 -4.67 13.69
C MET A 108 27.45 -3.28 14.31
N LYS A 109 27.29 -3.22 15.62
CA LYS A 109 27.32 -1.99 16.42
C LYS A 109 28.43 -2.02 17.46
N THR A 110 28.97 -0.85 17.73
CA THR A 110 29.75 -0.57 18.95
C THR A 110 28.98 0.52 19.69
N ASP A 111 28.53 0.21 20.91
CA ASP A 111 27.60 1.04 21.68
C ASP A 111 26.35 1.41 20.85
N ALA A 112 26.05 2.71 20.72
CA ALA A 112 24.94 3.22 19.93
C ALA A 112 25.24 3.34 18.42
N ARG A 113 26.49 3.13 17.98
CA ARG A 113 26.93 3.42 16.61
C ARG A 113 26.99 2.16 15.74
N ILE A 114 26.28 2.18 14.62
CA ILE A 114 26.44 1.18 13.55
C ILE A 114 27.82 1.37 12.90
N GLN A 115 28.61 0.30 12.86
CA GLN A 115 29.91 0.27 12.19
C GLN A 115 29.74 -0.14 10.73
N TYR A 116 29.04 -1.26 10.51
CA TYR A 116 28.70 -1.74 9.18
C TYR A 116 27.39 -2.52 9.19
N VAL A 117 26.79 -2.62 8.00
CA VAL A 117 25.76 -3.61 7.68
C VAL A 117 26.37 -4.70 6.83
N GLU A 118 26.05 -5.96 7.10
CA GLU A 118 26.37 -7.09 6.24
C GLU A 118 25.13 -7.46 5.42
N MET A 119 25.31 -7.67 4.13
CA MET A 119 24.25 -8.03 3.20
C MET A 119 24.20 -9.54 2.95
N SER A 120 23.15 -10.01 2.29
CA SER A 120 22.95 -11.43 1.96
C SER A 120 24.04 -12.02 1.07
N ASP A 121 24.78 -11.18 0.32
CA ASP A 121 25.95 -11.56 -0.47
C ASP A 121 27.28 -11.55 0.34
N LYS A 122 27.18 -11.40 1.67
CA LYS A 122 28.29 -11.34 2.63
C LYS A 122 29.21 -10.13 2.52
N LYS A 123 28.86 -9.14 1.70
CA LYS A 123 29.58 -7.87 1.67
C LYS A 123 29.19 -7.00 2.86
N LYS A 124 30.18 -6.26 3.37
CA LYS A 124 30.03 -5.30 4.45
C LYS A 124 30.09 -3.89 3.90
N TYR A 125 29.18 -3.05 4.37
CA TYR A 125 29.10 -1.65 3.98
C TYR A 125 29.24 -0.77 5.21
N GLU A 126 30.32 -0.01 5.24
CA GLU A 126 30.62 0.98 6.28
C GLU A 126 30.14 2.36 5.83
N ALA A 127 29.51 3.10 6.75
CA ALA A 127 29.04 4.45 6.49
C ALA A 127 29.02 5.28 7.77
N ALA A 128 29.08 6.60 7.63
CA ALA A 128 28.89 7.51 8.76
C ALA A 128 27.41 7.62 9.19
N VAL A 129 26.49 7.38 8.26
CA VAL A 129 25.05 7.46 8.46
C VAL A 129 24.40 6.30 7.72
N PHE A 130 23.47 5.63 8.39
CA PHE A 130 22.61 4.60 7.81
C PHE A 130 21.17 5.09 7.86
N ILE A 131 20.43 4.91 6.77
CA ILE A 131 19.02 5.29 6.65
C ILE A 131 18.24 4.02 6.38
N ASP A 132 17.28 3.72 7.25
CA ASP A 132 16.29 2.69 6.95
C ASP A 132 15.24 3.28 6.01
N ALA A 133 15.31 2.90 4.74
CA ALA A 133 14.34 3.27 3.72
C ALA A 133 13.45 2.07 3.32
N THR A 134 13.42 1.02 4.14
CA THR A 134 12.47 -0.10 3.98
C THR A 134 11.09 0.31 4.49
N TYR A 135 10.04 -0.38 4.04
CA TYR A 135 8.71 -0.19 4.59
C TYR A 135 8.54 -0.91 5.92
N GLU A 136 9.33 -1.98 6.14
CA GLU A 136 9.21 -2.91 7.25
C GLU A 136 10.02 -2.51 8.50
N GLY A 137 10.96 -1.58 8.37
CA GLY A 137 11.86 -1.14 9.44
C GLY A 137 12.92 -2.20 9.79
N ASP A 138 13.48 -2.87 8.78
CA ASP A 138 14.38 -4.01 8.97
C ASP A 138 15.75 -3.63 9.53
N LEU A 139 16.30 -2.48 9.11
CA LEU A 139 17.53 -1.97 9.69
C LEU A 139 17.30 -1.54 11.14
N LEU A 140 16.16 -0.92 11.44
CA LEU A 140 15.80 -0.55 12.81
C LEU A 140 15.81 -1.78 13.72
N ALA A 141 15.10 -2.84 13.32
CA ALA A 141 15.02 -4.07 14.09
C ALA A 141 16.39 -4.76 14.22
N ALA A 142 17.14 -4.88 13.13
CA ALA A 142 18.45 -5.54 13.13
C ALA A 142 19.51 -4.76 13.94
N ALA A 143 19.37 -3.44 14.05
CA ALA A 143 20.20 -2.60 14.90
C ALA A 143 19.81 -2.65 16.40
N GLY A 144 18.79 -3.44 16.76
CA GLY A 144 18.29 -3.53 18.13
C GLY A 144 17.58 -2.27 18.61
N ILE A 145 17.06 -1.45 17.70
CA ILE A 145 16.28 -0.26 18.05
C ILE A 145 14.88 -0.72 18.47
N THR A 146 14.39 -0.16 19.58
CA THR A 146 13.03 -0.42 20.06
C THR A 146 12.03 0.03 19.01
N THR A 147 11.15 -0.89 18.63
CA THR A 147 10.09 -0.64 17.64
C THR A 147 8.76 -1.15 18.17
N LYS A 148 7.68 -0.60 17.62
CA LYS A 148 6.31 -1.04 17.86
C LYS A 148 5.64 -1.44 16.55
N THR A 149 4.84 -2.51 16.62
CA THR A 149 3.89 -2.93 15.59
C THR A 149 2.51 -3.04 16.20
N GLY A 150 1.47 -2.95 15.37
CA GLY A 150 0.08 -3.02 15.80
C GLY A 150 -0.39 -1.73 16.47
N ARG A 151 -1.52 -1.81 17.17
CA ARG A 151 -2.11 -0.67 17.87
C ARG A 151 -1.55 -0.54 19.28
N GLU A 152 -1.40 0.70 19.72
CA GLU A 152 -1.03 1.04 21.09
C GLU A 152 -2.27 1.38 21.91
N ALA A 153 -2.21 1.15 23.22
CA ALA A 153 -3.33 1.47 24.10
C ALA A 153 -3.45 2.99 24.29
N ASN A 154 -4.67 3.49 24.52
CA ASN A 154 -4.93 4.89 24.84
C ASN A 154 -4.05 5.39 26.00
N SER A 155 -3.87 4.54 27.01
CA SER A 155 -3.11 4.87 28.23
C SER A 155 -1.61 5.11 27.98
N LEU A 156 -1.06 4.69 26.85
CA LEU A 156 0.38 4.84 26.58
C LEU A 156 0.77 6.30 26.33
N TYR A 157 -0.05 7.03 25.55
CA TYR A 157 0.20 8.42 25.18
C TYR A 157 -0.96 9.38 25.51
N GLY A 158 -1.94 8.91 26.30
CA GLY A 158 -3.12 9.70 26.65
C GLY A 158 -4.00 10.04 25.44
N GLU A 159 -4.07 9.15 24.45
CA GLU A 159 -4.90 9.30 23.24
C GLU A 159 -6.33 8.84 23.52
N THR A 160 -7.28 9.14 22.64
CA THR A 160 -8.68 8.66 22.73
C THR A 160 -9.13 7.82 21.52
N LEU A 161 -8.43 7.93 20.40
CA LEU A 161 -8.76 7.28 19.13
C LEU A 161 -7.82 6.12 18.78
N ASN A 162 -6.63 6.04 19.38
CA ASN A 162 -5.75 4.88 19.26
C ASN A 162 -6.31 3.68 20.05
N GLY A 163 -5.83 2.47 19.74
CA GLY A 163 -6.30 1.23 20.35
C GLY A 163 -7.58 0.64 19.73
N ILE A 164 -8.14 -0.35 20.40
CA ILE A 164 -9.38 -1.02 20.01
C ILE A 164 -10.55 -0.04 20.14
N ARG A 165 -11.36 0.12 19.10
CA ARG A 165 -12.52 1.01 19.13
C ARG A 165 -13.79 0.22 19.40
N ALA A 166 -14.60 0.60 20.39
CA ALA A 166 -15.87 -0.08 20.70
C ALA A 166 -16.83 -0.15 19.50
N GLU A 167 -16.97 0.96 18.78
CA GLU A 167 -17.80 1.07 17.61
C GLU A 167 -17.10 1.90 16.53
N THR A 168 -17.33 1.53 15.27
CA THR A 168 -16.94 2.34 14.12
C THR A 168 -18.01 2.25 13.04
N LYS A 169 -18.34 3.40 12.45
CA LYS A 169 -19.19 3.48 11.25
C LYS A 169 -18.36 3.61 9.97
N HIS A 170 -17.03 3.62 10.10
CA HIS A 170 -16.12 3.75 8.97
C HIS A 170 -15.99 2.39 8.26
N ALA A 171 -16.19 2.39 6.93
CA ALA A 171 -16.00 1.24 6.04
C ALA A 171 -16.58 -0.09 6.57
N GLN A 172 -17.80 -0.03 7.11
CA GLN A 172 -18.59 -1.21 7.48
C GLN A 172 -19.46 -1.63 6.31
N PHE A 173 -19.74 -2.94 6.19
CA PHE A 173 -20.62 -3.47 5.17
C PHE A 173 -21.96 -2.72 5.15
N ALA A 174 -22.33 -2.23 3.97
CA ALA A 174 -23.60 -1.53 3.77
C ALA A 174 -24.84 -2.42 3.94
N VAL A 175 -24.65 -3.74 3.97
CA VAL A 175 -25.72 -4.75 4.12
C VAL A 175 -25.28 -5.84 5.10
N LYS A 176 -26.26 -6.48 5.76
CA LYS A 176 -25.98 -7.60 6.66
C LYS A 176 -25.59 -8.84 5.85
N VAL A 177 -24.50 -9.49 6.24
CA VAL A 177 -24.01 -10.71 5.62
C VAL A 177 -23.83 -11.78 6.68
N ASP A 178 -24.35 -12.98 6.43
CA ASP A 178 -24.19 -14.12 7.32
C ASP A 178 -22.75 -14.67 7.24
N PRO A 179 -22.04 -14.85 8.37
CA PRO A 179 -20.64 -15.28 8.36
C PRO A 179 -20.46 -16.80 8.46
N TYR A 180 -21.53 -17.58 8.62
CA TYR A 180 -21.47 -19.01 8.96
C TYR A 180 -21.56 -19.92 7.74
N LYS A 181 -20.98 -21.12 7.79
CA LYS A 181 -21.00 -22.07 6.67
C LYS A 181 -22.43 -22.44 6.26
N VAL A 182 -23.31 -22.62 7.24
CA VAL A 182 -24.76 -22.74 7.06
C VAL A 182 -25.42 -21.46 7.56
N ASN A 183 -26.18 -20.77 6.69
CA ASN A 183 -26.84 -19.52 7.02
C ASN A 183 -27.69 -19.66 8.30
N GLY A 184 -27.47 -18.76 9.26
CA GLY A 184 -28.17 -18.70 10.54
C GLY A 184 -27.64 -19.66 11.62
N ASP A 185 -26.72 -20.57 11.29
CA ASP A 185 -26.24 -21.59 12.22
C ASP A 185 -24.78 -21.36 12.62
N ALA A 186 -24.60 -20.76 13.80
CA ALA A 186 -23.28 -20.50 14.37
C ALA A 186 -22.46 -21.77 14.64
N SER A 187 -23.11 -22.93 14.84
CA SER A 187 -22.42 -24.19 15.10
C SER A 187 -21.73 -24.76 13.86
N SER A 188 -22.12 -24.30 12.66
CA SER A 188 -21.50 -24.71 11.39
C SER A 188 -20.08 -24.16 11.19
N GLY A 189 -19.64 -23.23 12.04
CA GLY A 189 -18.38 -22.50 11.91
C GLY A 189 -18.44 -21.41 10.84
N LEU A 190 -17.33 -20.70 10.66
CA LEU A 190 -17.26 -19.53 9.76
C LEU A 190 -16.92 -19.92 8.31
N ILE A 191 -17.38 -19.11 7.35
CA ILE A 191 -16.90 -19.15 5.97
C ILE A 191 -15.45 -18.64 5.88
N PRO A 192 -14.69 -19.01 4.82
CA PRO A 192 -13.33 -18.52 4.64
C PRO A 192 -13.25 -16.99 4.68
N THR A 193 -12.07 -16.48 5.05
CA THR A 193 -11.75 -15.05 5.23
C THR A 193 -12.41 -14.33 6.41
N ILE A 194 -13.43 -14.93 7.07
CA ILE A 194 -13.97 -14.42 8.33
C ILE A 194 -13.20 -14.97 9.51
N GLN A 195 -12.87 -14.10 10.47
CA GLN A 195 -12.13 -14.43 11.68
C GLN A 195 -13.08 -14.45 12.88
N ASN A 196 -12.86 -15.38 13.80
CA ASN A 196 -13.59 -15.47 15.08
C ASN A 196 -12.76 -14.92 16.25
N GLU A 197 -11.77 -14.09 15.97
CA GLU A 197 -10.95 -13.49 17.01
C GLU A 197 -11.81 -12.60 17.93
N PRO A 198 -11.63 -12.69 19.26
CA PRO A 198 -12.30 -11.78 20.17
C PRO A 198 -11.95 -10.33 19.84
N PHE A 199 -12.96 -9.46 19.88
CA PHE A 199 -12.79 -8.04 19.57
C PHE A 199 -11.85 -7.29 20.52
N GLY A 200 -11.59 -7.84 21.71
CA GLY A 200 -10.78 -7.22 22.76
C GLY A 200 -11.52 -6.14 23.55
N ILE A 201 -10.77 -5.39 24.37
CA ILE A 201 -11.33 -4.36 25.26
C ILE A 201 -11.13 -2.99 24.61
N PRO A 202 -12.18 -2.17 24.48
CA PRO A 202 -12.03 -0.82 23.95
C PRO A 202 -10.93 -0.03 24.66
N GLY A 203 -10.02 0.53 23.85
CA GLY A 203 -8.89 1.35 24.23
C GLY A 203 -7.60 0.63 24.60
N THR A 204 -7.61 -0.71 24.63
CA THR A 204 -6.36 -1.47 24.73
C THR A 204 -5.66 -1.56 23.37
N GLY A 205 -4.36 -1.81 23.38
CA GLY A 205 -3.60 -2.13 22.16
C GLY A 205 -3.78 -3.60 21.75
N ASP A 206 -3.37 -3.92 20.53
CA ASP A 206 -3.33 -5.29 19.99
C ASP A 206 -2.32 -5.39 18.83
N GLU A 207 -2.27 -6.55 18.18
CA GLU A 207 -1.35 -6.83 17.06
C GLU A 207 -1.96 -6.54 15.68
N SER A 208 -3.13 -5.90 15.63
CA SER A 208 -3.83 -5.65 14.37
C SER A 208 -3.14 -4.56 13.56
N LEU A 209 -2.98 -4.81 12.26
CA LEU A 209 -2.35 -3.91 11.30
C LEU A 209 -3.34 -3.57 10.20
N GLN A 210 -3.20 -2.40 9.60
CA GLN A 210 -3.96 -2.05 8.41
C GLN A 210 -3.69 -3.07 7.31
N ALA A 211 -4.74 -3.60 6.68
CA ALA A 211 -4.59 -4.65 5.67
C ALA A 211 -3.63 -4.22 4.55
N TYR A 212 -2.83 -5.14 4.03
CA TYR A 212 -1.98 -4.86 2.87
C TYR A 212 -2.71 -5.25 1.59
N CYS A 213 -2.33 -4.59 0.49
CA CYS A 213 -2.85 -4.92 -0.83
C CYS A 213 -1.77 -4.84 -1.90
N PHE A 214 -2.04 -5.46 -3.05
CA PHE A 214 -1.37 -5.08 -4.29
C PHE A 214 -2.10 -3.90 -4.92
N ARG A 215 -1.36 -2.92 -5.41
CA ARG A 215 -1.91 -1.82 -6.23
C ARG A 215 -1.92 -2.26 -7.69
N VAL A 216 -2.98 -2.93 -8.13
CA VAL A 216 -2.94 -3.64 -9.40
C VAL A 216 -3.25 -2.70 -10.57
N CYS A 217 -2.31 -2.58 -11.51
CA CYS A 217 -2.58 -1.87 -12.75
C CYS A 217 -3.41 -2.73 -13.69
N LEU A 218 -4.61 -2.27 -14.02
CA LEU A 218 -5.48 -2.91 -15.01
C LEU A 218 -5.69 -1.99 -16.21
N THR A 219 -6.01 -2.59 -17.36
CA THR A 219 -6.38 -1.86 -18.57
C THR A 219 -7.61 -2.48 -19.23
N ASN A 220 -8.40 -1.63 -19.89
CA ASN A 220 -9.47 -2.03 -20.80
C ASN A 220 -9.11 -1.81 -22.29
N ASP A 221 -7.84 -1.51 -22.60
CA ASP A 221 -7.31 -1.57 -23.96
C ASP A 221 -6.99 -3.01 -24.33
N VAL A 222 -7.78 -3.58 -25.25
CA VAL A 222 -7.66 -4.97 -25.71
C VAL A 222 -6.26 -5.28 -26.27
N SER A 223 -5.59 -4.32 -26.90
CA SER A 223 -4.24 -4.52 -27.44
C SER A 223 -3.19 -4.68 -26.33
N ASN A 224 -3.40 -4.02 -25.19
CA ASN A 224 -2.51 -3.98 -24.04
C ASN A 224 -2.95 -4.92 -22.89
N GLN A 225 -3.95 -5.77 -23.09
CA GLN A 225 -4.55 -6.55 -22.02
C GLN A 225 -4.02 -7.99 -21.92
N ILE A 226 -3.57 -8.38 -20.72
CA ILE A 226 -3.41 -9.78 -20.31
C ILE A 226 -4.72 -10.21 -19.62
N PRO A 227 -5.49 -11.15 -20.19
CA PRO A 227 -6.74 -11.60 -19.59
C PRO A 227 -6.54 -12.21 -18.20
N PHE A 228 -7.57 -12.09 -17.34
CA PHE A 228 -7.57 -12.79 -16.06
C PHE A 228 -7.67 -14.31 -16.29
N ALA A 229 -6.64 -15.03 -15.84
CA ALA A 229 -6.63 -16.48 -15.83
C ALA A 229 -6.83 -17.00 -14.40
N GLN A 230 -7.40 -18.20 -14.27
CA GLN A 230 -7.51 -18.90 -12.99
C GLN A 230 -6.09 -19.13 -12.42
N PRO A 231 -5.73 -18.54 -11.27
CA PRO A 231 -4.40 -18.73 -10.72
C PRO A 231 -4.23 -20.15 -10.16
N ARG A 232 -3.00 -20.65 -10.15
CA ARG A 232 -2.66 -21.87 -9.42
C ARG A 232 -3.02 -21.70 -7.94
N GLY A 233 -3.69 -22.69 -7.36
CA GLY A 233 -4.17 -22.61 -5.97
C GLY A 233 -5.46 -21.81 -5.78
N TYR A 234 -6.15 -21.44 -6.88
CA TYR A 234 -7.47 -20.84 -6.81
C TYR A 234 -8.46 -21.73 -6.06
N ASP A 235 -9.04 -21.19 -5.00
CA ASP A 235 -10.14 -21.77 -4.25
C ASP A 235 -11.33 -20.82 -4.31
N ARG A 236 -12.40 -21.26 -4.98
CA ARG A 236 -13.63 -20.49 -5.14
C ARG A 236 -14.28 -20.15 -3.79
N THR A 237 -14.13 -21.01 -2.78
CA THR A 237 -14.79 -20.83 -1.47
C THR A 237 -14.30 -19.59 -0.73
N GLN A 238 -13.12 -19.08 -1.07
CA GLN A 238 -12.56 -17.82 -0.55
C GLN A 238 -13.40 -16.60 -0.91
N TYR A 239 -14.26 -16.69 -1.93
CA TYR A 239 -15.09 -15.58 -2.40
C TYR A 239 -16.57 -15.71 -1.99
N GLU A 240 -16.90 -16.64 -1.08
CA GLU A 240 -18.28 -16.83 -0.61
C GLU A 240 -18.88 -15.56 -0.02
N ILE A 241 -18.08 -14.80 0.74
CA ILE A 241 -18.53 -13.52 1.33
C ILE A 241 -18.97 -12.50 0.27
N TYR A 242 -18.35 -12.51 -0.91
CA TYR A 242 -18.69 -11.64 -2.04
C TYR A 242 -20.05 -12.01 -2.63
N LEU A 243 -20.35 -13.30 -2.77
CA LEU A 243 -21.65 -13.76 -3.23
C LEU A 243 -22.75 -13.39 -2.25
N ARG A 244 -22.51 -13.59 -0.96
CA ARG A 244 -23.49 -13.24 0.08
C ARG A 244 -23.73 -11.74 0.14
N TYR A 245 -22.68 -10.92 0.01
CA TYR A 245 -22.80 -9.47 -0.08
C TYR A 245 -23.63 -9.03 -1.28
N LEU A 246 -23.37 -9.57 -2.48
CA LEU A 246 -24.18 -9.31 -3.67
C LEU A 246 -25.63 -9.78 -3.54
N ALA A 247 -25.86 -10.96 -2.95
CA ALA A 247 -27.19 -11.51 -2.71
C ALA A 247 -28.01 -10.62 -1.75
N ALA A 248 -27.34 -10.06 -0.74
CA ALA A 248 -27.90 -9.07 0.18
C ALA A 248 -28.03 -7.65 -0.43
N LYS A 249 -27.81 -7.49 -1.75
CA LYS A 249 -27.86 -6.21 -2.51
C LYS A 249 -26.74 -5.22 -2.18
N GLY A 250 -25.66 -5.71 -1.58
CA GLY A 250 -24.40 -4.97 -1.49
C GLY A 250 -23.82 -4.69 -2.87
N LYS A 251 -23.02 -3.61 -2.99
CA LYS A 251 -22.39 -3.18 -4.24
C LYS A 251 -20.88 -3.33 -4.15
N LEU A 252 -20.33 -4.21 -4.98
CA LEU A 252 -18.88 -4.33 -5.14
C LEU A 252 -18.35 -3.25 -6.09
N TYR A 253 -17.05 -3.00 -6.01
CA TYR A 253 -16.38 -2.04 -6.87
C TYR A 253 -16.40 -2.46 -8.35
N THR A 254 -16.66 -1.48 -9.22
CA THR A 254 -16.59 -1.62 -10.68
C THR A 254 -15.40 -0.82 -11.21
N PRO A 255 -14.45 -1.43 -11.93
CA PRO A 255 -13.27 -0.76 -12.44
C PRO A 255 -13.60 0.32 -13.48
N ARG A 256 -12.84 1.42 -13.42
CA ARG A 256 -12.93 2.57 -14.34
C ARG A 256 -11.55 3.12 -14.60
N ALA A 257 -11.31 3.61 -15.82
CA ALA A 257 -10.03 4.23 -16.15
C ALA A 257 -9.85 5.52 -15.32
N ASN A 258 -8.75 5.60 -14.59
CA ASN A 258 -8.38 6.77 -13.80
C ASN A 258 -6.90 7.15 -13.97
N LEU A 259 -6.15 6.44 -14.81
CA LEU A 259 -4.75 6.71 -15.18
C LEU A 259 -4.64 6.96 -16.70
N PRO A 260 -3.49 7.49 -17.17
CA PRO A 260 -3.20 7.58 -18.61
C PRO A 260 -3.37 6.25 -19.34
N ASN A 261 -3.61 6.32 -20.66
CA ASN A 261 -3.65 5.15 -21.56
C ASN A 261 -4.67 4.07 -21.16
N ASN A 262 -5.87 4.49 -20.74
CA ASN A 262 -6.99 3.59 -20.43
C ASN A 262 -6.62 2.56 -19.34
N LYS A 263 -5.87 3.02 -18.33
CA LYS A 263 -5.46 2.22 -17.18
C LYS A 263 -6.15 2.64 -15.90
N THR A 264 -6.07 1.77 -14.90
CA THR A 264 -6.41 2.07 -13.51
C THR A 264 -5.44 1.40 -12.55
N ASP A 265 -5.25 1.98 -11.37
CA ASP A 265 -4.54 1.36 -10.25
C ASP A 265 -5.50 0.92 -9.15
N LEU A 266 -5.95 -0.34 -9.21
CA LEU A 266 -6.83 -0.87 -8.19
C LEU A 266 -6.08 -1.09 -6.88
N GLY A 267 -6.32 -0.18 -5.93
CA GLY A 267 -6.06 -0.41 -4.52
C GLY A 267 -7.27 -1.01 -3.81
N ALA A 268 -7.14 -1.12 -2.50
CA ALA A 268 -8.13 -1.74 -1.65
C ALA A 268 -8.71 -0.72 -0.67
N TRP A 269 -9.83 -0.11 -1.07
CA TRP A 269 -10.39 1.11 -0.46
C TRP A 269 -11.85 0.95 0.03
N HIS A 270 -12.48 -0.20 -0.22
CA HIS A 270 -13.91 -0.42 0.04
C HIS A 270 -14.17 -1.84 0.56
N ASP A 271 -15.38 -2.03 1.09
CA ASP A 271 -15.92 -3.33 1.48
C ASP A 271 -15.63 -4.39 0.43
N LEU A 272 -15.05 -5.51 0.85
CA LEU A 272 -14.74 -6.63 -0.04
C LEU A 272 -13.96 -6.19 -1.29
N SER A 273 -12.97 -5.31 -1.12
CA SER A 273 -11.83 -5.25 -2.04
C SER A 273 -10.93 -6.48 -1.87
N HIS A 274 -9.85 -6.58 -2.67
CA HIS A 274 -8.83 -7.63 -2.53
C HIS A 274 -7.89 -7.47 -1.30
N ASN A 275 -8.38 -6.89 -0.20
CA ASN A 275 -7.70 -6.91 1.10
C ASN A 275 -8.03 -8.21 1.83
N LEU A 276 -7.02 -8.88 2.38
CA LEU A 276 -7.20 -9.93 3.38
C LEU A 276 -6.88 -9.35 4.76
N TYR A 277 -7.90 -8.82 5.44
CA TYR A 277 -7.77 -8.27 6.81
C TYR A 277 -7.19 -9.32 7.77
N GLY A 278 -6.36 -8.89 8.72
CA GLY A 278 -5.61 -9.76 9.66
C GLY A 278 -4.53 -10.69 9.06
N MET A 279 -4.58 -11.02 7.76
CA MET A 279 -3.67 -12.00 7.15
C MET A 279 -2.27 -11.45 6.85
N ASN A 280 -2.03 -10.16 7.11
CA ASN A 280 -0.75 -9.49 6.95
C ASN A 280 0.05 -9.34 8.26
N ARG A 281 -0.52 -9.66 9.43
CA ARG A 281 0.10 -9.37 10.75
C ARG A 281 1.52 -9.93 10.91
N GLY A 282 1.78 -11.11 10.35
CA GLY A 282 3.11 -11.74 10.40
C GLY A 282 4.13 -11.17 9.41
N TYR A 283 3.76 -10.22 8.55
CA TYR A 283 4.64 -9.73 7.48
C TYR A 283 5.75 -8.81 8.01
N PRO A 284 5.48 -7.75 8.82
CA PRO A 284 6.56 -6.89 9.31
C PRO A 284 7.62 -7.63 10.10
N THR A 285 7.23 -8.55 10.97
CA THR A 285 8.14 -9.24 11.88
C THR A 285 8.62 -10.60 11.40
N GLY A 286 8.04 -11.11 10.30
CA GLY A 286 8.35 -12.41 9.76
C GLY A 286 9.73 -12.49 9.09
N THR A 287 10.25 -13.72 9.06
CA THR A 287 11.38 -14.10 8.21
C THR A 287 11.04 -13.91 6.73
N LEU A 288 12.05 -13.87 5.87
CA LEU A 288 11.87 -13.81 4.41
C LEU A 288 10.94 -14.89 3.87
N LYS A 289 11.05 -16.12 4.40
CA LYS A 289 10.17 -17.24 4.04
C LYS A 289 8.71 -16.98 4.43
N GLN A 290 8.47 -16.42 5.63
CA GLN A 290 7.13 -16.06 6.07
C GLN A 290 6.55 -14.92 5.24
N ARG A 291 7.33 -13.86 4.98
CA ARG A 291 6.92 -12.75 4.11
C ARG A 291 6.54 -13.23 2.71
N GLN A 292 7.37 -14.10 2.11
CA GLN A 292 7.08 -14.66 0.80
C GLN A 292 5.79 -15.50 0.80
N ALA A 293 5.55 -16.30 1.84
CA ALA A 293 4.32 -17.08 1.96
C ALA A 293 3.07 -16.19 2.07
N ILE A 294 3.13 -15.12 2.88
CA ILE A 294 2.05 -14.14 3.01
C ILE A 294 1.82 -13.42 1.67
N LEU A 295 2.89 -12.99 1.00
CA LEU A 295 2.85 -12.35 -0.31
C LEU A 295 2.16 -13.23 -1.36
N GLU A 296 2.57 -14.50 -1.45
CA GLU A 296 1.97 -15.45 -2.40
C GLU A 296 0.50 -15.76 -2.07
N GLN A 297 0.13 -15.89 -0.79
CA GLN A 297 -1.27 -16.07 -0.40
C GLN A 297 -2.15 -14.91 -0.89
N HIS A 298 -1.72 -13.66 -0.66
CA HIS A 298 -2.46 -12.48 -1.09
C HIS A 298 -2.46 -12.33 -2.61
N LYS A 299 -1.39 -12.74 -3.29
CA LYS A 299 -1.30 -12.73 -4.75
C LYS A 299 -2.30 -13.71 -5.35
N VAL A 300 -2.37 -14.94 -4.84
CA VAL A 300 -3.35 -15.94 -5.28
C VAL A 300 -4.78 -15.46 -5.03
N PHE A 301 -5.05 -14.89 -3.85
CA PHE A 301 -6.37 -14.32 -3.53
C PHE A 301 -6.75 -13.16 -4.45
N THR A 302 -5.84 -12.20 -4.67
CA THR A 302 -6.10 -11.03 -5.52
C THR A 302 -6.34 -11.44 -6.98
N LYS A 303 -5.47 -12.28 -7.54
CA LYS A 303 -5.63 -12.78 -8.91
C LYS A 303 -6.91 -13.61 -9.05
N GLY A 304 -7.21 -14.41 -8.03
CA GLY A 304 -8.40 -15.24 -7.99
C GLY A 304 -9.67 -14.43 -7.89
N LEU A 305 -9.67 -13.32 -7.15
CA LEU A 305 -10.82 -12.41 -7.09
C LEU A 305 -11.15 -11.82 -8.46
N PHE A 306 -10.14 -11.35 -9.21
CA PHE A 306 -10.38 -10.78 -10.54
C PHE A 306 -10.87 -11.83 -11.54
N TYR A 307 -10.32 -13.04 -11.48
CA TYR A 307 -10.83 -14.17 -12.25
C TYR A 307 -12.28 -14.50 -11.86
N PHE A 308 -12.59 -14.58 -10.56
CA PHE A 308 -13.92 -14.86 -10.03
C PHE A 308 -14.95 -13.82 -10.49
N LEU A 309 -14.66 -12.52 -10.32
CA LEU A 309 -15.55 -11.42 -10.70
C LEU A 309 -15.81 -11.39 -12.21
N SER A 310 -14.83 -11.76 -13.03
CA SER A 310 -14.96 -11.77 -14.49
C SER A 310 -15.58 -13.05 -15.07
N THR A 311 -15.58 -14.18 -14.35
CA THR A 311 -15.96 -15.48 -14.96
C THR A 311 -17.05 -16.26 -14.23
N ASP A 312 -17.23 -16.10 -12.91
CA ASP A 312 -18.12 -16.95 -12.13
C ASP A 312 -19.60 -16.69 -12.44
N THR A 313 -20.35 -17.73 -12.81
CA THR A 313 -21.77 -17.60 -13.21
C THR A 313 -22.68 -17.14 -12.08
N SER A 314 -22.28 -17.30 -10.81
CA SER A 314 -23.05 -16.77 -9.69
C SER A 314 -22.95 -15.25 -9.62
N VAL A 315 -21.83 -14.65 -10.03
CA VAL A 315 -21.68 -13.19 -10.11
C VAL A 315 -22.60 -12.63 -11.19
N SER A 316 -22.69 -13.25 -12.38
CA SER A 316 -23.61 -12.77 -13.42
C SER A 316 -25.08 -12.93 -13.04
N ARG A 317 -25.44 -13.99 -12.32
CA ARG A 317 -26.81 -14.17 -11.81
C ARG A 317 -27.20 -13.10 -10.78
N LEU A 318 -26.28 -12.72 -9.90
CA LEU A 318 -26.54 -11.76 -8.82
C LEU A 318 -26.36 -10.29 -9.25
N ALA A 319 -25.40 -10.03 -10.15
CA ALA A 319 -24.98 -8.71 -10.60
C ALA A 319 -24.46 -8.74 -12.06
N PRO A 320 -25.32 -8.90 -13.08
CA PRO A 320 -24.91 -9.10 -14.47
C PRO A 320 -24.09 -7.94 -15.06
N THR A 321 -24.42 -6.69 -14.67
CA THR A 321 -23.65 -5.51 -15.09
C THR A 321 -22.23 -5.53 -14.52
N LEU A 322 -22.05 -5.97 -13.26
CA LEU A 322 -20.74 -6.02 -12.62
C LEU A 322 -19.80 -6.96 -13.38
N GLN A 323 -20.23 -8.20 -13.66
CA GLN A 323 -19.38 -9.15 -14.39
C GLN A 323 -19.09 -8.66 -15.81
N THR A 324 -20.08 -8.09 -16.49
CA THR A 324 -19.90 -7.53 -17.84
C THR A 324 -18.83 -6.45 -17.87
N GLU A 325 -18.79 -5.57 -16.85
CA GLU A 325 -17.71 -4.59 -16.74
C GLU A 325 -16.37 -5.25 -16.44
N TRP A 326 -16.28 -6.15 -15.45
CA TRP A 326 -15.02 -6.83 -15.11
C TRP A 326 -14.42 -7.63 -16.28
N LYS A 327 -15.24 -8.19 -17.18
CA LYS A 327 -14.80 -8.86 -18.41
C LYS A 327 -14.06 -7.96 -19.40
N LYS A 328 -14.25 -6.64 -19.31
CA LYS A 328 -13.55 -5.67 -20.18
C LYS A 328 -12.13 -5.39 -19.71
N TRP A 329 -11.77 -5.79 -18.49
CA TRP A 329 -10.49 -5.49 -17.86
C TRP A 329 -9.58 -6.70 -17.80
N GLY A 330 -8.28 -6.44 -17.72
CA GLY A 330 -7.21 -7.40 -17.51
C GLY A 330 -5.95 -6.67 -17.06
N TYR A 331 -4.87 -7.40 -16.80
CA TYR A 331 -3.60 -6.78 -16.43
C TYR A 331 -3.00 -6.03 -17.63
N ALA A 332 -2.28 -4.94 -17.38
CA ALA A 332 -1.60 -4.19 -18.43
C ALA A 332 -0.30 -4.91 -18.85
N LYS A 333 -0.12 -5.19 -20.15
CA LYS A 333 1.06 -5.90 -20.69
C LYS A 333 2.35 -5.09 -20.57
N ASP A 334 2.24 -3.77 -20.59
CA ASP A 334 3.35 -2.83 -20.55
C ASP A 334 3.71 -2.37 -19.13
N GLU A 335 2.97 -2.82 -18.11
CA GLU A 335 3.31 -2.65 -16.71
C GLU A 335 3.86 -3.97 -16.15
N PHE A 336 4.81 -3.91 -15.21
CA PHE A 336 5.33 -5.09 -14.52
C PHE A 336 5.68 -6.25 -15.50
N THR A 337 6.40 -5.94 -16.57
CA THR A 337 6.57 -6.81 -17.75
C THR A 337 7.31 -8.11 -17.43
N ASP A 338 8.13 -8.10 -16.39
CA ASP A 338 8.83 -9.25 -15.82
C ASP A 338 7.96 -10.10 -14.87
N ASN A 339 6.77 -9.62 -14.50
CA ASN A 339 5.84 -10.27 -13.57
C ASN A 339 4.40 -10.38 -14.12
N GLN A 340 4.27 -10.48 -15.45
CA GLN A 340 3.02 -10.73 -16.17
C GLN A 340 1.91 -9.69 -15.85
N GLY A 341 2.26 -8.40 -15.83
CA GLY A 341 1.28 -7.34 -15.59
C GLY A 341 0.87 -7.17 -14.13
N PHE A 342 1.49 -7.90 -13.19
CA PHE A 342 1.12 -7.88 -11.79
C PHE A 342 2.21 -7.21 -10.93
N PRO A 343 1.87 -6.35 -9.95
CA PRO A 343 2.86 -5.73 -9.05
C PRO A 343 3.70 -6.77 -8.30
N ARG A 344 4.96 -6.44 -7.99
CA ARG A 344 5.91 -7.37 -7.35
C ARG A 344 5.86 -7.30 -5.83
N LYS A 345 5.51 -6.13 -5.27
CA LYS A 345 5.55 -5.87 -3.82
C LYS A 345 4.17 -5.49 -3.27
N PHE A 346 4.00 -5.64 -1.96
CA PHE A 346 2.85 -5.07 -1.28
C PHE A 346 2.91 -3.55 -1.24
N TYR A 347 1.73 -2.95 -1.18
CA TYR A 347 1.54 -1.66 -0.55
C TYR A 347 1.40 -1.87 0.96
N VAL A 348 2.52 -1.70 1.66
CA VAL A 348 2.61 -1.79 3.12
C VAL A 348 2.11 -0.48 3.73
N ARG A 349 1.06 -0.54 4.57
CA ARG A 349 0.44 0.65 5.18
C ARG A 349 1.07 1.01 6.52
N ASP A 350 1.29 0.02 7.36
CA ASP A 350 1.93 0.14 8.68
C ASP A 350 2.82 -1.07 8.95
N ALA A 351 3.93 -0.86 9.65
CA ALA A 351 4.89 -1.89 10.02
C ALA A 351 5.59 -1.49 11.32
N ARG A 352 6.90 -1.70 11.44
CA ARG A 352 7.66 -1.26 12.62
C ARG A 352 7.80 0.26 12.63
N ARG A 353 7.26 0.90 13.65
CA ARG A 353 7.56 2.29 14.00
C ARG A 353 8.66 2.33 15.05
N MET A 354 9.68 3.17 14.87
CA MET A 354 10.67 3.45 15.91
C MET A 354 9.99 4.05 17.15
N VAL A 355 10.37 3.58 18.34
CA VAL A 355 10.04 4.25 19.61
C VAL A 355 11.17 5.22 19.91
N SER A 356 10.96 6.50 19.59
CA SER A 356 11.91 7.60 19.78
C SER A 356 11.41 8.58 20.85
N ASP A 357 12.24 9.59 21.17
CA ASP A 357 11.89 10.66 22.11
C ASP A 357 10.68 11.50 21.65
N TYR A 358 10.43 11.53 20.34
CA TYR A 358 9.23 12.11 19.74
C TYR A 358 8.45 11.03 19.00
N VAL A 359 7.15 10.89 19.30
CA VAL A 359 6.24 9.95 18.65
C VAL A 359 5.03 10.73 18.15
N ILE A 360 4.68 10.54 16.88
CA ILE A 360 3.45 11.12 16.32
C ILE A 360 2.26 10.39 16.95
N THR A 361 1.37 11.17 17.58
CA THR A 361 0.15 10.68 18.23
C THR A 361 -1.07 11.39 17.64
N GLU A 362 -2.27 10.97 18.05
CA GLU A 362 -3.52 11.68 17.79
C GLU A 362 -3.43 13.18 18.10
N HIS A 363 -2.72 13.55 19.17
CA HIS A 363 -2.55 14.94 19.59
C HIS A 363 -1.93 15.78 18.48
N THR A 364 -0.82 15.32 17.90
CA THR A 364 -0.12 16.00 16.80
C THR A 364 -1.00 16.16 15.54
N ALA A 365 -1.90 15.19 15.29
CA ALA A 365 -2.75 15.18 14.11
C ALA A 365 -4.11 15.89 14.32
N SER A 366 -4.44 16.26 15.55
CA SER A 366 -5.73 16.87 15.89
C SER A 366 -5.73 18.38 15.71
N LYS A 367 -6.81 18.91 15.12
CA LYS A 367 -7.02 20.37 15.03
C LYS A 367 -7.21 21.03 16.39
N SER A 368 -7.62 20.27 17.41
CA SER A 368 -7.87 20.81 18.75
C SER A 368 -6.60 20.82 19.62
N ASN A 369 -5.51 20.19 19.18
CA ASN A 369 -4.26 20.13 19.93
C ASN A 369 -3.07 20.42 19.00
N LEU A 370 -2.86 21.70 18.70
CA LEU A 370 -1.75 22.15 17.84
C LEU A 370 -0.43 22.11 18.61
N GLU A 371 0.08 20.91 18.85
CA GLU A 371 1.43 20.74 19.40
C GLU A 371 2.47 21.31 18.42
N THR A 372 3.37 22.15 18.92
CA THR A 372 4.43 22.73 18.10
C THR A 372 5.60 21.77 18.01
N VAL A 373 6.01 21.41 16.80
CA VAL A 373 7.21 20.60 16.56
C VAL A 373 8.44 21.52 16.58
N SER A 374 9.35 21.32 17.53
CA SER A 374 10.51 22.20 17.73
C SER A 374 11.62 22.05 16.67
N ASP A 375 11.72 20.88 16.04
CA ASP A 375 12.68 20.59 14.96
C ASP A 375 12.00 19.84 13.80
N PRO A 376 11.22 20.54 12.96
CA PRO A 376 10.48 19.90 11.87
C PRO A 376 11.43 19.50 10.72
N ILE A 377 11.59 18.19 10.50
CA ILE A 377 12.40 17.65 9.39
C ILE A 377 11.57 17.21 8.16
N ALA A 378 10.24 17.14 8.30
CA ALA A 378 9.32 16.72 7.25
C ALA A 378 7.94 17.33 7.45
N VAL A 379 7.15 17.38 6.36
CA VAL A 379 5.75 17.82 6.37
C VAL A 379 4.89 16.70 5.82
N ALA A 380 3.93 16.25 6.62
CA ALA A 380 2.82 15.39 6.17
C ALA A 380 1.56 16.25 6.10
N TYR A 381 1.08 16.55 4.89
CA TYR A 381 -0.12 17.36 4.71
C TYR A 381 -1.27 16.53 4.16
N TRP A 382 -1.75 15.65 5.03
CA TRP A 382 -2.82 14.69 4.77
C TRP A 382 -3.49 14.35 6.12
N PRO A 383 -4.81 14.13 6.18
CA PRO A 383 -5.45 13.59 7.38
C PRO A 383 -4.87 12.22 7.70
N MET A 384 -4.99 11.78 8.95
CA MET A 384 -4.59 10.42 9.31
C MET A 384 -5.37 9.40 8.48
N ASP A 385 -4.65 8.64 7.66
CA ASP A 385 -5.23 7.59 6.81
C ASP A 385 -5.31 6.28 7.61
N VAL A 386 -6.54 5.88 7.94
CA VAL A 386 -6.83 4.70 8.76
C VAL A 386 -7.80 3.79 8.02
N HIS A 387 -7.41 2.53 7.88
CA HIS A 387 -8.17 1.47 7.22
C HIS A 387 -8.59 0.38 8.21
N SER A 388 -9.54 -0.46 7.80
CA SER A 388 -9.93 -1.64 8.57
C SER A 388 -8.74 -2.58 8.77
N VAL A 389 -8.68 -3.20 9.95
CA VAL A 389 -7.60 -4.10 10.41
C VAL A 389 -8.08 -5.53 10.55
#